data_AF-A0A0F0GI03-F1
#
_entry.id   AF-A0A0F0GI03-F1
#
_cell.length_a   1.000
_cell.length_b   1.000
_cell.length_c   1.000
_cell.angle_alpha   90.00
_cell.angle_beta   90.00
_cell.angle_gamma   90.00
#
_symmetry.space_group_name_H-M   'P 1'
#
loop_
_entity.id
_entity.type
_entity.pdbx_description
1 polymer ?
#
loop_
_entity_poly.entity_id
_entity_poly.type
_entity_poly.pdbx_seq_one_letter_code
_entity_poly.pdbx_strand_id
1 'polypeptide(L)'
;ITAITTTALPDGTLHALTLTNGTVWDRTRSSDATWQPHARNIDNNAAITAITTTALPDGTLHAPTLTNGTVWDRTRSSDGTWQIHALNIDNNRGIFALCST
;
A
#
# COMPACT_ATOMS: atom_id res chain seq x y z
N ILE A 1 5.41 -13.61 4.24
CA ILE A 1 4.29 -12.73 3.82
C ILE A 1 3.13 -13.00 4.75
N THR A 2 2.61 -11.98 5.43
CA THR A 2 1.47 -12.07 6.36
C THR A 2 0.18 -11.50 5.76
N ALA A 3 0.30 -10.61 4.76
CA ALA A 3 -0.84 -10.10 3.99
C ALA A 3 -0.38 -9.70 2.57
N ILE A 4 -1.33 -9.71 1.63
CA ILE A 4 -1.14 -9.24 0.26
C ILE A 4 -2.42 -8.53 -0.20
N THR A 5 -2.26 -7.47 -0.99
CA THR A 5 -3.34 -6.75 -1.66
C THR A 5 -2.88 -6.35 -3.06
N THR A 6 -3.82 -6.22 -3.99
CA THR A 6 -3.53 -5.84 -5.37
C THR A 6 -4.49 -4.78 -5.84
N THR A 7 -3.99 -3.79 -6.56
CA THR A 7 -4.80 -2.70 -7.11
C THR A 7 -4.31 -2.35 -8.50
N ALA A 8 -5.24 -2.17 -9.44
CA ALA A 8 -4.93 -1.66 -10.77
C ALA A 8 -5.15 -0.14 -10.82
N LEU A 9 -4.27 0.56 -11.53
CA LEU A 9 -4.40 1.99 -11.81
C LEU A 9 -5.03 2.23 -13.19
N PRO A 10 -5.62 3.41 -13.43
CA PRO A 10 -6.19 3.78 -14.74
C PRO A 10 -5.18 3.74 -15.90
N ASP A 11 -3.88 3.84 -15.63
CA ASP A 11 -2.81 3.72 -16.62
C ASP A 11 -2.53 2.27 -17.08
N GLY A 12 -3.27 1.30 -16.54
CA GLY A 12 -3.16 -0.12 -16.87
C GLY A 12 -2.07 -0.85 -16.09
N THR A 13 -1.39 -0.20 -15.14
CA THR A 13 -0.46 -0.86 -14.23
C THR A 13 -1.21 -1.59 -13.11
N LEU A 14 -0.63 -2.69 -12.62
CA LEU A 14 -1.07 -3.40 -11.42
C LEU A 14 0.00 -3.28 -10.35
N HIS A 15 -0.39 -2.90 -9.15
CA HIS A 15 0.46 -2.87 -7.97
C HIS A 15 0.11 -4.03 -7.05
N ALA A 16 1.09 -4.86 -6.72
CA ALA A 16 0.98 -5.91 -5.72
C ALA A 16 1.75 -5.50 -4.47
N LEU A 17 1.02 -5.23 -3.38
CA LEU A 17 1.61 -4.88 -2.11
C LEU A 17 1.62 -6.07 -1.17
N THR A 18 2.79 -6.37 -0.61
CA THR A 18 2.98 -7.45 0.36
C THR A 18 3.45 -6.92 1.69
N LEU A 19 2.89 -7.45 2.77
CA LEU A 19 3.36 -7.24 4.12
C LEU A 19 4.21 -8.43 4.56
N THR A 20 5.43 -8.18 5.03
CA THR A 20 6.31 -9.20 5.59
C THR A 20 7.14 -8.62 6.73
N ASN A 21 7.03 -9.21 7.92
CA ASN A 21 7.73 -8.75 9.13
C ASN A 21 7.52 -7.24 9.39
N GLY A 22 6.28 -6.77 9.26
CA GLY A 22 5.92 -5.34 9.39
C GLY A 22 6.38 -4.45 8.23
N THR A 23 7.14 -4.97 7.26
CA THR A 23 7.60 -4.20 6.12
C THR A 23 6.64 -4.35 4.93
N VAL A 24 6.25 -3.22 4.33
CA VAL A 24 5.41 -3.16 3.14
C VAL A 24 6.27 -2.96 1.89
N TRP A 25 6.05 -3.83 0.92
CA TRP A 25 6.73 -3.81 -0.37
C TRP A 25 5.71 -3.67 -1.50
N ASP A 26 5.99 -2.83 -2.47
CA ASP A 26 5.23 -2.67 -3.72
C ASP A 26 6.01 -3.32 -4.87
N ARG A 27 5.36 -4.18 -5.65
CA ARG A 27 5.90 -4.63 -6.93
C ARG A 27 4.90 -4.29 -8.02
N THR A 28 5.34 -3.53 -9.01
CA THR A 28 4.51 -3.11 -10.13
C THR A 28 4.62 -4.09 -11.29
N ARG A 29 3.48 -4.39 -11.90
CA ARG A 29 3.37 -4.97 -13.24
C ARG A 29 2.94 -3.86 -14.20
N SER A 30 3.70 -3.67 -15.27
CA SER A 30 3.36 -2.71 -16.32
C SER A 30 2.21 -3.21 -17.19
N SER A 31 1.65 -2.28 -17.98
CA SER A 31 0.56 -2.53 -18.92
C SER A 31 0.93 -3.52 -20.04
N ASP A 32 2.22 -3.65 -20.34
CA ASP A 32 2.78 -4.64 -21.28
C ASP A 32 2.94 -6.05 -20.69
N ALA A 33 2.35 -6.30 -19.52
CA ALA A 33 2.38 -7.56 -18.81
C ALA A 33 3.69 -7.95 -18.12
N THR A 34 4.70 -7.08 -18.11
CA THR A 34 5.98 -7.37 -17.44
C THR A 34 5.98 -6.94 -15.98
N TRP A 35 6.66 -7.71 -15.12
CA TRP A 35 6.85 -7.36 -13.71
C TRP A 35 8.18 -6.63 -13.53
N GLN A 36 8.20 -5.62 -12.65
CA GLN A 36 9.47 -5.05 -12.21
C GLN A 36 10.35 -6.14 -11.56
N PRO A 37 11.67 -6.14 -11.85
CA PRO A 37 12.58 -7.19 -11.37
C PRO A 37 12.76 -7.18 -9.84
N HIS A 38 12.50 -6.04 -9.20
CA HIS A 38 12.64 -5.87 -7.77
C HIS A 38 11.38 -5.20 -7.20
N ALA A 39 11.04 -5.55 -5.96
CA ALA A 39 10.02 -4.83 -5.21
C ALA A 39 10.63 -3.60 -4.55
N ARG A 40 9.86 -2.52 -4.47
CA ARG A 40 10.22 -1.29 -3.75
C ARG A 40 9.75 -1.38 -2.31
N ASN A 41 10.64 -1.10 -1.36
CA ASN A 41 10.24 -0.88 0.03
C ASN A 41 9.46 0.43 0.10
N ILE A 42 8.23 0.38 0.61
CA ILE A 42 7.43 1.60 0.79
C ILE A 42 7.23 1.94 2.26
N ASP A 43 7.27 0.97 3.18
CA ASP A 43 7.20 1.21 4.62
C ASP A 43 7.98 0.13 5.38
N ASN A 44 8.82 0.50 6.35
CA ASN A 44 9.65 -0.40 7.13
C ASN A 44 9.28 -0.44 8.62
N ASN A 45 8.07 -0.01 8.98
CA ASN A 45 7.60 -0.04 10.36
C ASN A 45 7.23 -1.47 10.80
N ALA A 46 8.09 -2.09 11.62
CA ALA A 46 7.91 -3.46 12.13
C ALA A 46 6.58 -3.73 12.87
N ALA A 47 5.85 -2.68 13.30
CA ALA A 47 4.57 -2.81 14.01
C ALA A 47 3.33 -2.87 13.09
N ILE A 48 3.49 -2.80 11.77
CA ILE A 48 2.37 -2.93 10.84
C ILE A 48 1.84 -4.37 10.85
N THR A 49 0.53 -4.53 11.05
CA THR A 49 -0.13 -5.85 11.14
C THR A 49 -1.11 -6.14 10.01
N ALA A 50 -1.62 -5.12 9.33
CA ALA A 50 -2.52 -5.27 8.18
C ALA A 50 -2.28 -4.19 7.14
N ILE A 51 -2.60 -4.51 5.88
CA ILE A 51 -2.54 -3.60 4.75
C ILE A 51 -3.76 -3.80 3.85
N THR A 52 -4.18 -2.73 3.18
CA THR A 52 -5.12 -2.77 2.06
C THR A 52 -4.72 -1.72 1.04
N THR A 53 -5.29 -1.75 -0.17
CA THR A 53 -5.00 -0.75 -1.20
C THR A 53 -6.24 -0.38 -1.99
N THR A 54 -6.24 0.85 -2.50
CA THR A 54 -7.21 1.32 -3.49
C THR A 54 -6.57 2.35 -4.41
N ALA A 55 -7.12 2.48 -5.61
CA ALA A 55 -6.69 3.46 -6.61
C ALA A 55 -7.83 4.44 -6.85
N LEU A 56 -7.48 5.71 -6.99
CA LEU A 56 -8.42 6.75 -7.39
C LEU A 56 -8.36 6.98 -8.91
N PRO A 57 -9.44 7.53 -9.52
CA PRO A 57 -9.46 7.86 -10.94
C PRO A 57 -8.39 8.86 -11.39
N ASP A 58 -7.84 9.66 -10.46
CA ASP A 58 -6.77 10.63 -10.75
C ASP A 58 -5.37 10.00 -10.86
N GLY A 59 -5.27 8.67 -10.75
CA GLY A 59 -4.02 7.92 -10.84
C GLY A 59 -3.23 7.82 -9.54
N THR A 60 -3.78 8.32 -8.42
CA THR A 60 -3.18 8.07 -7.10
C THR A 60 -3.53 6.68 -6.59
N LEU A 61 -2.64 6.11 -5.78
CA LEU A 61 -2.86 4.84 -5.08
C LEU A 61 -2.69 5.08 -3.58
N HIS A 62 -3.65 4.64 -2.80
CA HIS A 62 -3.66 4.74 -1.34
C HIS A 62 -3.41 3.36 -0.73
N ALA A 63 -2.48 3.29 0.23
CA ALA A 63 -2.13 2.09 0.95
C ALA A 63 -2.33 2.26 2.46
N PRO A 64 -3.57 2.10 2.96
CA PRO A 64 -3.83 2.09 4.39
C PRO A 64 -3.15 0.91 5.08
N THR A 65 -2.51 1.20 6.21
CA THR A 65 -1.84 0.23 7.09
C THR A 65 -2.35 0.35 8.51
N LEU A 66 -2.39 -0.78 9.22
CA LEU A 66 -2.80 -0.85 10.62
C LEU A 66 -1.58 -1.02 11.51
N THR A 67 -1.40 -0.12 12.47
CA THR A 67 -0.33 -0.17 13.47
C THR A 67 -0.90 0.11 14.83
N ASN A 68 -0.86 -0.86 15.75
CA ASN A 68 -1.32 -0.71 17.14
C ASN A 68 -2.73 -0.10 17.28
N GLY A 69 -3.67 -0.52 16.42
CA GLY A 69 -5.04 -0.03 16.43
C GLY A 69 -5.27 1.32 15.75
N THR A 70 -4.23 1.91 15.15
CA THR A 70 -4.24 3.19 14.44
C THR A 70 -4.07 2.96 12.94
N VAL A 71 -4.85 3.66 12.12
CA VAL A 71 -4.74 3.59 10.66
C VAL A 71 -3.86 4.73 10.14
N TRP A 72 -2.96 4.37 9.25
CA TRP A 72 -2.09 5.28 8.53
C TRP A 72 -2.26 5.07 7.03
N ASP A 73 -2.31 6.13 6.23
CA ASP A 73 -2.24 6.05 4.78
C ASP A 73 -0.84 6.40 4.29
N ARG A 74 -0.37 5.67 3.29
CA ARG A 74 0.75 6.11 2.45
C ARG A 74 0.23 6.23 1.04
N THR A 75 0.37 7.42 0.44
CA THR A 75 -0.08 7.66 -0.92
C THR A 75 1.06 7.51 -1.92
N ARG A 76 0.79 6.90 -3.08
CA ARG A 76 1.57 7.02 -4.30
C ARG A 76 0.91 8.08 -5.18
N SER A 77 1.63 9.14 -5.52
CA SER A 77 1.15 10.15 -6.46
C SER A 77 1.06 9.59 -7.88
N SER A 78 0.34 10.30 -8.75
CA SER A 78 0.12 9.91 -10.15
C SER A 78 1.41 9.90 -11.00
N ASP A 79 2.46 10.60 -10.56
CA ASP A 79 3.81 10.53 -11.14
C ASP A 79 4.59 9.27 -10.71
N GLY A 80 4.00 8.47 -9.82
CA GLY A 80 4.55 7.24 -9.29
C GLY A 80 5.46 7.35 -8.07
N THR A 81 5.50 8.51 -7.44
CA THR A 81 6.26 8.74 -6.22
C THR A 81 5.45 8.33 -4.98
N TRP A 82 6.00 7.43 -4.16
CA TRP A 82 5.46 7.17 -2.83
C TRP A 82 5.83 8.29 -1.86
N GLN A 83 4.88 8.73 -1.04
CA GLN A 83 5.14 9.67 0.04
C GLN A 83 6.18 9.11 1.01
N ILE A 84 7.06 9.99 1.50
CA ILE A 84 8.15 9.65 2.43
C ILE A 84 7.57 9.26 3.80
N HIS A 85 6.54 9.98 4.24
CA HIS A 85 5.87 9.77 5.53
C HIS A 85 4.44 9.30 5.31
N ALA A 86 3.98 8.39 6.17
CA ALA A 86 2.59 8.02 6.25
C ALA A 86 1.78 9.09 7.00
N LEU A 87 0.54 9.30 6.57
CA LEU A 87 -0.42 10.21 7.19
C LEU A 87 -1.31 9.44 8.19
N ASN A 88 -1.46 9.95 9.40
CA ASN A 88 -2.42 9.39 10.35
C ASN A 88 -3.84 9.72 9.88
N ILE A 89 -4.68 8.71 9.65
CA ILE A 89 -6.07 8.94 9.21
C ILE A 89 -7.11 8.57 10.28
N ASP A 90 -6.75 7.69 11.23
CA ASP A 90 -7.59 7.37 12.39
C ASP A 90 -6.71 6.89 13.55
N ASN A 91 -6.81 7.56 14.71
CA ASN A 91 -6.05 7.28 15.93
C ASN A 91 -6.87 6.67 17.07
N ASN A 92 -8.04 6.10 16.79
CA ASN A 92 -8.96 5.53 17.77
C ASN A 92 -8.36 4.36 18.60
N ARG A 93 -7.30 3.70 18.12
CA ARG A 93 -6.59 2.58 18.79
C ARG A 93 -7.41 1.29 18.97
N GLY A 94 -8.67 1.27 18.53
CA GLY A 94 -9.59 0.14 18.62
C GLY A 94 -9.82 -0.60 17.30
N ILE A 95 -8.95 -0.40 16.30
CA ILE A 95 -9.11 -0.98 14.95
C ILE A 95 -8.34 -2.29 14.88
N PHE A 96 -8.99 -3.34 14.36
CA PHE A 96 -8.41 -4.69 14.34
C PHE A 96 -8.24 -5.27 12.92
N ALA A 97 -8.85 -4.63 11.92
CA ALA A 97 -8.79 -5.09 10.54
C ALA A 97 -8.91 -3.91 9.56
N LEU A 98 -8.40 -4.12 8.35
CA LEU A 98 -8.58 -3.24 7.20
C LEU A 98 -9.18 -4.03 6.05
N CYS A 99 -10.01 -3.37 5.25
CA CYS A 99 -10.61 -3.92 4.05
C CYS A 99 -10.87 -2.76 3.08
N SER A 100 -10.66 -2.99 1.79
CA SER A 100 -11.11 -2.12 0.70
C SER A 100 -12.01 -2.94 -0.23
N THR A 101 -12.92 -2.24 -0.93
CA THR A 101 -13.85 -2.82 -1.91
C THR A 101 -13.29 -2.77 -3.31
#